data_AF-A0AAN8QG73-F1
#
_entry.id   AF-A0AAN8QG73-F1
#
_cell.length_a   1.000
_cell.length_b   1.000
_cell.length_c   1.000
_cell.angle_alpha   90.00
_cell.angle_beta   90.00
_cell.angle_gamma   90.00
#
_symmetry.space_group_name_H-M   'P 1'
#
loop_
_entity.id
_entity.type
_entity.pdbx_description
1 polymer ?
#
loop_
_entity_poly.entity_id
_entity_poly.type
_entity_poly.pdbx_seq_one_letter_code
_entity_poly.pdbx_strand_id
1 'polypeptide(L)'
;MRSEDYFVWRGSFKYLREQLAWDLDLLIDKLYQNHIIDAADKQQIEKARTLKSDKNGAKQLVDILGFRGENALPRIIEALKSINHDAADYLQAKINYFKKEKCEKMDTTPVK
;
A
#
# COMPACT_ATOMS: atom_id res chain seq x y z
N MET A 1 17.48 2.38 1.59
CA MET A 1 16.42 1.37 1.42
C MET A 1 16.67 0.65 0.09
N ARG A 2 16.87 -0.67 0.11
CA ARG A 2 17.20 -1.45 -1.10
C ARG A 2 15.98 -1.53 -2.02
N SER A 3 16.16 -1.22 -3.31
CA SER A 3 15.12 -1.17 -4.35
C SER A 3 14.32 -2.47 -4.56
N GLU A 4 14.77 -3.59 -4.01
CA GLU A 4 14.08 -4.89 -4.11
C GLU A 4 12.80 -4.97 -3.27
N ASP A 5 12.78 -4.33 -2.09
CA ASP A 5 11.56 -4.18 -1.28
C ASP A 5 10.54 -3.24 -1.96
N TYR A 6 10.90 -2.52 -3.03
CA TYR A 6 9.98 -1.65 -3.78
C TYR A 6 9.25 -2.38 -4.92
N PHE A 7 9.88 -3.41 -5.49
CA PHE A 7 9.41 -4.08 -6.72
C PHE A 7 8.33 -5.13 -6.44
N VAL A 8 8.47 -5.84 -5.32
CA VAL A 8 7.56 -6.92 -4.88
C VAL A 8 6.18 -6.36 -4.50
N TRP A 9 6.15 -5.13 -4.02
CA TRP A 9 4.94 -4.43 -3.59
C TRP A 9 4.05 -3.98 -4.76
N ARG A 10 4.64 -3.57 -5.88
CA ARG A 10 3.87 -3.12 -7.07
C ARG A 10 2.89 -4.15 -7.61
N GLY A 11 3.19 -5.45 -7.45
CA GLY A 11 2.31 -6.55 -7.90
C GLY A 11 1.04 -6.68 -7.05
N SER A 12 1.18 -6.68 -5.73
CA SER A 12 0.07 -6.79 -4.77
C SER A 12 -0.84 -5.56 -4.80
N PHE A 13 -0.30 -4.40 -5.17
CA PHE A 13 -1.06 -3.18 -5.31
C PHE A 13 -1.94 -3.10 -6.55
N LYS A 14 -1.80 -4.00 -7.53
CA LYS A 14 -2.73 -4.04 -8.68
C LYS A 14 -4.15 -4.41 -8.22
N TYR A 15 -4.27 -5.43 -7.36
CA TYR A 15 -5.55 -5.86 -6.81
C TYR A 15 -6.14 -4.77 -5.89
N LEU A 16 -5.32 -4.19 -5.03
CA LEU A 16 -5.72 -3.04 -4.21
C LEU A 16 -6.18 -1.87 -5.09
N ARG A 17 -5.49 -1.55 -6.18
CA ARG A 17 -5.90 -0.47 -7.10
C ARG A 17 -7.30 -0.70 -7.69
N GLU A 18 -7.69 -1.94 -7.96
CA GLU A 18 -9.00 -2.27 -8.52
C GLU A 18 -10.11 -2.24 -7.47
N GLN A 19 -9.81 -2.71 -6.25
CA GLN A 19 -10.75 -2.65 -5.11
C GLN A 19 -10.89 -1.23 -4.55
N LEU A 20 -9.78 -0.51 -4.41
CA LEU A 20 -9.72 0.85 -3.87
C LEU A 20 -10.19 1.91 -4.84
N ALA A 21 -10.41 1.58 -6.12
CA ALA A 21 -10.98 2.52 -7.08
C ALA A 21 -12.40 2.97 -6.69
N TRP A 22 -13.15 2.13 -5.97
CA TRP A 22 -14.53 2.43 -5.56
C TRP A 22 -14.60 3.27 -4.28
N ASP A 23 -13.63 3.12 -3.37
CA ASP A 23 -13.59 3.79 -2.06
C ASP A 23 -12.39 4.75 -1.92
N LEU A 24 -11.89 5.27 -3.03
CA LEU A 24 -10.64 6.03 -3.06
C LEU A 24 -10.71 7.30 -2.18
N ASP A 25 -11.78 8.08 -2.25
CA ASP A 25 -11.96 9.28 -1.43
C ASP A 25 -12.01 8.94 0.07
N LEU A 26 -12.74 7.89 0.44
CA LEU A 26 -12.88 7.46 1.83
C LEU A 26 -11.55 7.00 2.40
N LEU A 27 -10.76 6.28 1.59
CA LEU A 27 -9.42 5.85 1.97
C LEU A 27 -8.47 7.03 2.11
N ILE A 28 -8.47 7.97 1.17
CA ILE A 28 -7.65 9.19 1.25
C ILE A 28 -7.99 9.96 2.54
N ASP A 29 -9.27 10.12 2.87
CA ASP A 29 -9.67 10.82 4.08
C ASP A 29 -9.20 10.09 5.34
N LYS A 30 -9.33 8.76 5.39
CA LYS A 30 -8.82 7.98 6.53
C LYS A 30 -7.31 7.99 6.66
N LEU A 31 -6.58 7.95 5.56
CA LEU A 31 -5.12 8.04 5.60
C LEU A 31 -4.66 9.43 6.04
N TYR A 32 -5.40 10.48 5.67
CA TYR A 32 -5.17 11.84 6.12
C TYR A 32 -5.46 12.00 7.62
N GLN A 33 -6.61 11.49 8.10
CA GLN A 33 -6.98 11.49 9.52
C GLN A 33 -5.95 10.73 10.40
N ASN A 34 -5.36 9.66 9.88
CA ASN A 34 -4.33 8.88 10.58
C ASN A 34 -2.92 9.47 10.45
N HIS A 35 -2.77 10.65 9.85
CA HIS A 35 -1.48 11.30 9.59
C HIS A 35 -0.49 10.41 8.81
N ILE A 36 -1.01 9.56 7.92
CA ILE A 36 -0.21 8.69 7.04
C ILE A 36 0.16 9.44 5.76
N ILE A 37 -0.77 10.26 5.26
CA ILE A 37 -0.56 11.14 4.11
C ILE A 37 -0.84 12.59 4.52
N ASP A 38 -0.14 13.52 3.89
CA ASP A 38 -0.28 14.96 4.15
C ASP A 38 -1.18 15.64 3.11
N ALA A 39 -1.51 16.91 3.33
CA ALA A 39 -2.32 17.69 2.37
C ALA A 39 -1.68 17.77 0.97
N ALA A 40 -0.34 17.78 0.91
CA ALA A 40 0.41 17.73 -0.34
C ALA A 40 0.23 16.39 -1.08
N ASP A 41 0.20 15.27 -0.35
CA ASP A 41 -0.05 13.94 -0.90
C ASP A 41 -1.48 13.85 -1.45
N LYS A 42 -2.45 14.36 -0.70
CA LYS A 42 -3.86 14.44 -1.12
C LYS A 42 -3.99 15.21 -2.43
N GLN A 43 -3.36 16.39 -2.54
CA GLN A 43 -3.34 17.16 -3.80
C GLN A 43 -2.68 16.40 -4.95
N GLN A 44 -1.60 15.65 -4.71
CA GLN A 44 -0.97 14.84 -5.77
C GLN A 44 -1.89 13.73 -6.28
N ILE A 45 -2.60 13.06 -5.38
CA ILE A 45 -3.55 12.01 -5.72
C ILE A 45 -4.74 12.58 -6.50
N GLU A 46 -5.29 13.72 -6.06
CA GLU A 46 -6.38 14.40 -6.76
C GLU A 46 -5.95 14.89 -8.14
N LYS A 47 -4.76 15.47 -8.26
CA LYS A 47 -4.20 15.88 -9.56
C LYS A 47 -4.02 14.67 -10.49
N ALA A 48 -3.59 13.52 -9.98
CA ALA A 48 -3.47 12.29 -10.75
C ALA A 48 -4.84 11.75 -11.20
N ARG A 49 -5.88 11.87 -10.36
CA ARG A 49 -7.27 11.53 -10.68
C ARG A 49 -7.81 12.41 -11.81
N THR A 50 -7.72 13.73 -11.65
CA THR A 50 -8.26 14.71 -12.60
C THR A 50 -7.58 14.63 -13.97
N LEU A 51 -6.27 14.41 -14.02
CA LEU A 51 -5.52 14.41 -15.28
C LEU A 51 -5.64 13.11 -16.09
N LYS A 52 -5.87 11.96 -15.43
CA LYS A 52 -5.71 10.66 -16.10
C LYS A 52 -6.70 9.56 -15.69
N SER A 53 -7.73 9.81 -14.87
CA SER A 53 -8.72 8.85 -14.31
C SER A 53 -8.43 8.35 -12.89
N ASP A 54 -9.47 7.95 -12.15
CA ASP A 54 -9.45 7.39 -10.78
C ASP A 54 -8.43 6.27 -10.59
N LYS A 55 -8.26 5.43 -11.62
CA LYS A 55 -7.24 4.36 -11.59
C LYS A 55 -5.82 4.92 -11.42
N ASN A 56 -5.53 6.14 -11.86
CA ASN A 56 -4.22 6.77 -11.68
C ASN A 56 -4.10 7.49 -10.33
N GLY A 57 -5.20 8.02 -9.78
CA GLY A 57 -5.26 8.45 -8.39
C GLY A 57 -4.93 7.31 -7.41
N ALA A 58 -5.59 6.15 -7.59
CA ALA A 58 -5.31 4.95 -6.79
C ALA A 58 -3.85 4.47 -6.94
N LYS A 59 -3.27 4.56 -8.14
CA LYS A 59 -1.86 4.23 -8.37
C LYS A 59 -0.93 5.21 -7.64
N GLN A 60 -1.23 6.50 -7.67
CA GLN A 60 -0.43 7.52 -6.99
C GLN A 60 -0.49 7.33 -5.47
N LEU A 61 -1.67 7.04 -4.94
CA LEU A 61 -1.87 6.74 -3.53
C LEU A 61 -1.00 5.55 -3.09
N VAL A 62 -1.06 4.46 -3.85
CA VAL A 62 -0.22 3.28 -3.64
C VAL A 62 1.28 3.64 -3.62
N ASP A 63 1.74 4.47 -4.55
CA ASP A 63 3.16 4.82 -4.65
C ASP A 63 3.63 5.63 -3.43
N ILE A 64 2.78 6.55 -2.96
CA ILE A 64 2.99 7.30 -1.71
C ILE A 64 3.05 6.35 -0.50
N LEU A 65 2.12 5.40 -0.40
CA LEU A 65 2.10 4.40 0.67
C LEU A 65 3.36 3.50 0.62
N GLY A 66 3.82 3.14 -0.57
CA GLY A 66 5.07 2.42 -0.77
C GLY A 66 6.30 3.22 -0.31
N PHE A 67 6.30 4.55 -0.55
CA PHE A 67 7.39 5.44 -0.12
C PHE A 67 7.47 5.61 1.40
N ARG A 68 6.32 5.60 2.09
CA ARG A 68 6.26 5.62 3.56
C ARG A 68 6.86 4.35 4.19
N GLY A 69 7.00 3.28 3.41
CA GLY A 69 7.70 2.06 3.77
C GLY A 69 6.96 1.19 4.79
N GLU A 70 7.63 0.14 5.27
CA GLU A 70 7.02 -0.90 6.11
C GLU A 70 6.41 -0.39 7.43
N ASN A 71 6.91 0.74 7.95
CA ASN A 71 6.45 1.33 9.20
C ASN A 71 5.02 1.89 9.13
N ALA A 72 4.56 2.29 7.93
CA ALA A 72 3.21 2.81 7.74
C ALA A 72 2.17 1.70 7.51
N LEU A 73 2.60 0.48 7.19
CA LEU A 73 1.73 -0.65 6.87
C LEU A 73 0.70 -1.00 7.95
N PRO A 74 1.05 -1.15 9.24
CA PRO A 74 0.04 -1.47 10.24
C PRO A 74 -1.07 -0.42 10.28
N ARG A 75 -0.73 0.87 10.11
CA ARG A 75 -1.71 1.96 10.08
C ARG A 75 -2.53 1.97 8.80
N ILE A 76 -1.93 1.63 7.65
CA ILE A 76 -2.63 1.48 6.37
C ILE A 76 -3.64 0.33 6.45
N ILE A 77 -3.25 -0.82 7.02
CA ILE A 77 -4.13 -1.98 7.19
C ILE A 77 -5.27 -1.62 8.14
N GLU A 78 -5.00 -0.91 9.23
CA GLU A 78 -6.05 -0.44 10.16
C GLU A 78 -7.04 0.51 9.49
N ALA A 79 -6.54 1.46 8.69
CA ALA A 79 -7.39 2.34 7.88
C ALA A 79 -8.24 1.56 6.88
N LEU A 80 -7.64 0.56 6.22
CA LEU A 80 -8.35 -0.33 5.28
C LEU A 80 -9.41 -1.17 6.00
N LYS A 81 -9.12 -1.73 7.19
CA LYS A 81 -10.10 -2.52 7.96
C LYS A 81 -11.38 -1.74 8.27
N SER A 82 -11.26 -0.42 8.45
CA SER A 82 -12.40 0.45 8.73
C SER A 82 -13.28 0.73 7.49
N ILE A 83 -12.79 0.43 6.28
CA ILE A 83 -13.45 0.74 5.01
C ILE A 83 -13.85 -0.54 4.29
N ASN A 84 -12.89 -1.45 4.12
CA ASN A 84 -13.02 -2.70 3.40
C ASN A 84 -12.15 -3.77 4.05
N HIS A 85 -12.80 -4.65 4.81
CA HIS A 85 -12.14 -5.70 5.59
C HIS A 85 -11.43 -6.73 4.68
N ASP A 86 -12.00 -7.07 3.52
CA ASP A 86 -11.39 -7.96 2.53
C ASP A 86 -10.11 -7.38 1.93
N ALA A 87 -10.10 -6.09 1.58
CA ALA A 87 -8.92 -5.43 1.06
C ALA A 87 -7.79 -5.37 2.10
N ALA A 88 -8.14 -5.19 3.38
CA ALA A 88 -7.19 -5.20 4.47
C ALA A 88 -6.61 -6.61 4.72
N ASP A 89 -7.45 -7.64 4.72
CA ASP A 89 -7.03 -9.02 4.91
C ASP A 89 -6.12 -9.49 3.77
N TYR A 90 -6.47 -9.16 2.52
CA TYR A 90 -5.63 -9.42 1.35
C TYR A 90 -4.24 -8.79 1.50
N LEU A 91 -4.17 -7.52 1.92
CA LEU A 91 -2.90 -6.82 2.13
C LEU A 91 -2.09 -7.46 3.28
N GLN A 92 -2.75 -7.79 4.39
CA GLN A 92 -2.13 -8.45 5.54
C GLN A 92 -1.59 -9.84 5.19
N ALA A 93 -2.36 -10.65 4.44
CA ALA A 93 -1.96 -11.96 3.97
C ALA A 93 -0.76 -11.89 3.03
N LYS A 94 -0.74 -10.91 2.10
CA LYS A 94 0.42 -10.65 1.24
C LYS A 94 1.66 -10.27 2.05
N ILE A 95 1.53 -9.41 3.06
CA ILE A 95 2.64 -9.04 3.94
C ILE A 95 3.20 -10.26 4.67
N ASN A 96 2.32 -11.10 5.22
CA ASN A 96 2.72 -12.32 5.92
C ASN A 96 3.42 -13.32 5.00
N TYR A 97 2.90 -13.49 3.78
CA TYR A 97 3.52 -14.33 2.76
C TYR A 97 4.95 -13.87 2.44
N PHE A 98 5.15 -12.56 2.25
CA PHE A 98 6.49 -12.03 1.95
C PHE A 98 7.44 -12.09 3.15
N LYS A 99 6.97 -11.84 4.37
CA LYS A 99 7.79 -12.05 5.57
C LYS A 99 8.24 -13.51 5.69
N LYS A 100 7.36 -14.46 5.37
CA LYS A 100 7.68 -15.89 5.37
C LYS A 100 8.73 -16.23 4.30
N GLU A 101 8.57 -15.76 3.06
CA GLU A 101 9.59 -15.97 2.01
C GLU A 101 10.95 -15.32 2.34
N LYS A 102 10.95 -14.14 2.99
CA LYS A 102 12.18 -13.46 3.42
C LYS A 102 12.87 -14.23 4.56
N CYS A 103 12.11 -14.87 5.45
CA CYS A 103 12.62 -15.79 6.47
C CYS A 103 13.20 -17.07 5.85
N GLU A 104 12.51 -17.72 4.91
CA GLU A 104 12.99 -18.96 4.27
C GLU A 104 14.27 -18.76 3.45
N LYS A 105 14.47 -17.57 2.88
CA LYS A 105 15.70 -17.22 2.14
C LYS A 105 16.88 -16.81 3.03
N MET A 106 16.69 -16.63 4.35
CA MET A 106 17.78 -16.36 5.30
C MET A 106 18.26 -17.63 6.03
N ASP A 107 17.42 -18.68 6.12
CA ASP A 107 17.75 -19.93 6.80
C ASP A 107 18.63 -20.88 5.95
N THR A 108 18.79 -20.60 4.66
CA THR A 108 19.59 -21.43 3.73
C THR A 108 21.00 -20.90 3.49
N THR A 109 21.60 -20.20 4.46
CA THR A 109 23.04 -19.93 4.42
C THR A 109 23.78 -21.11 5.06
N PRO A 110 24.37 -22.05 4.29
CA PRO A 110 25.27 -23.03 4.88
C PRO A 110 26.47 -22.28 5.44
N VAL A 111 26.62 -22.35 6.76
CA VAL A 111 27.89 -22.07 7.43
C VAL A 111 28.91 -23.01 6.80
N LYS A 112 29.79 -22.47 5.96
CA LYS A 112 30.97 -23.16 5.45
C LYS A 112 32.17 -22.79 6.30
#